data_AF-A0A4V3VL78-F1
#
_entry.id   AF-A0A4V3VL78-F1
#
_cell.length_a   1.000
_cell.length_b   1.000
_cell.length_c   1.000
_cell.angle_alpha   90.00
_cell.angle_beta   90.00
_cell.angle_gamma   90.00
#
_symmetry.space_group_name_H-M   'P 1'
#
loop_
_entity.id
_entity.type
_entity.pdbx_description
1 polymer ?
#
loop_
_entity_poly.entity_id
_entity_poly.type
_entity_poly.pdbx_seq_one_letter_code
_entity_poly.pdbx_strand_id
1 'polypeptide(L)'
;MNILTLQCYRCGTEYEYVGTPPHPGQCPVCGSPCVPPAGSLTVLNSSQWESANGLSKVWVYALDEQNRPFEFEVAGKGKRGKLVALRVDGISVDLNVDESFERLPPAVKTKLVEAGIERVETNTHKQPK
;
A
#
# COMPACT_ATOMS: atom_id res chain seq x y z
N MET A 1 -13.09 -21.66 0.07
CA MET A 1 -13.22 -20.87 -1.18
C MET A 1 -13.57 -19.47 -0.77
N ASN A 2 -12.78 -18.47 -1.15
CA ASN A 2 -13.00 -17.07 -0.79
C ASN A 2 -13.27 -16.27 -2.08
N ILE A 3 -14.09 -15.23 -1.97
CA ILE A 3 -14.29 -14.25 -3.03
C ILE A 3 -13.63 -12.95 -2.56
N LEU A 4 -12.66 -12.45 -3.33
CA LEU A 4 -11.96 -11.21 -3.06
C LEU A 4 -12.16 -10.26 -4.24
N THR A 5 -12.69 -9.07 -3.99
CA THR A 5 -12.67 -7.99 -4.97
C THR A 5 -11.29 -7.35 -4.96
N LEU A 6 -10.64 -7.31 -6.12
CA LEU A 6 -9.30 -6.76 -6.31
C LEU A 6 -9.33 -5.72 -7.42
N GLN A 7 -8.53 -4.67 -7.28
CA GLN A 7 -8.29 -3.70 -8.33
C GLN A 7 -6.84 -3.77 -8.79
N CYS A 8 -6.61 -3.69 -10.09
CA CYS A 8 -5.27 -3.49 -10.62
C CYS A 8 -4.89 -2.01 -10.61
N TYR A 9 -3.87 -1.66 -9.84
CA TYR A 9 -3.34 -0.31 -9.74
C TYR A 9 -2.66 0.21 -11.01
N ARG A 10 -2.56 -0.63 -12.06
CA ARG A 10 -1.98 -0.26 -13.35
C ARG A 10 -3.03 -0.01 -14.43
N CYS A 11 -3.97 -0.93 -14.62
CA CYS A 11 -5.00 -0.79 -15.65
C CYS A 11 -6.36 -0.36 -15.10
N GLY A 12 -6.49 -0.18 -13.79
CA GLY A 12 -7.72 0.22 -13.11
C GLY A 12 -8.80 -0.85 -13.07
N THR A 13 -8.58 -2.03 -13.67
CA THR A 13 -9.59 -3.08 -13.73
C THR A 13 -9.86 -3.66 -12.35
N GLU A 14 -11.12 -3.61 -11.94
CA GLU A 14 -11.67 -4.36 -10.82
C GLU A 14 -12.08 -5.77 -11.28
N TYR A 15 -11.76 -6.78 -10.47
CA TYR A 15 -12.09 -8.16 -10.75
C TYR A 15 -12.27 -8.95 -9.46
N GLU A 16 -13.08 -10.00 -9.53
CA GLU A 16 -13.23 -10.94 -8.42
C GLU A 16 -12.24 -12.09 -8.57
N TYR A 17 -11.48 -12.35 -7.51
CA TYR A 17 -10.73 -13.57 -7.36
C TYR A 17 -11.57 -14.59 -6.59
N VAL A 18 -11.87 -15.71 -7.25
CA VAL A 18 -12.55 -16.87 -6.64
C VAL A 18 -11.56 -18.01 -6.54
N GLY A 19 -11.14 -18.35 -5.32
CA GLY A 19 -10.14 -19.40 -5.13
C GLY A 19 -9.70 -19.61 -3.68
N THR A 20 -8.56 -20.28 -3.53
CA THR A 20 -7.89 -20.47 -2.24
C THR A 20 -6.86 -19.36 -2.08
N PRO A 21 -6.96 -18.51 -1.05
CA PRO A 21 -5.94 -17.49 -0.80
C PRO A 21 -4.57 -18.14 -0.50
N PRO A 22 -3.46 -17.42 -0.75
CA PRO A 22 -3.40 -16.07 -1.31
C PRO A 22 -3.71 -16.05 -2.82
N HIS A 23 -4.18 -14.91 -3.34
CA HIS A 23 -4.42 -14.77 -4.77
C HIS A 23 -3.09 -14.79 -5.56
N PRO A 24 -3.09 -15.06 -6.89
CA PRO A 24 -1.86 -15.20 -7.66
C PRO A 24 -0.91 -13.99 -7.65
N GLY A 25 -1.41 -12.79 -7.37
CA GLY A 25 -0.58 -11.58 -7.31
C GLY A 25 -0.34 -10.94 -8.68
N GLN A 26 -1.23 -11.21 -9.63
CA GLN A 26 -1.21 -10.63 -10.97
C GLN A 26 -2.62 -10.28 -11.41
N CYS A 27 -2.75 -9.19 -12.16
CA CYS A 27 -4.00 -8.83 -12.81
C CYS A 27 -4.29 -9.81 -13.96
N PRO A 28 -5.48 -10.42 -14.02
CA PRO A 28 -5.84 -11.35 -15.10
C PRO A 28 -6.03 -10.65 -16.45
N VAL A 29 -6.19 -9.33 -16.47
CA VAL A 29 -6.44 -8.55 -17.70
C VAL A 29 -5.15 -8.02 -18.32
N CYS A 30 -4.26 -7.42 -17.53
CA CYS A 30 -3.03 -6.82 -18.05
C CYS A 30 -1.73 -7.55 -17.65
N GLY A 31 -1.82 -8.62 -16.85
CA GLY A 31 -0.67 -9.38 -16.35
C GLY A 31 0.21 -8.63 -15.33
N SER A 32 -0.15 -7.41 -14.96
CA SER A 32 0.67 -6.59 -14.06
C SER A 32 0.65 -7.13 -12.62
N PRO A 33 1.78 -7.06 -11.90
CA PRO A 33 1.83 -7.40 -10.48
C PRO A 33 1.25 -6.29 -9.58
N CYS A 34 0.90 -5.12 -10.13
CA CYS A 34 0.35 -3.98 -9.40
C CYS A 34 -1.11 -4.25 -9.00
N VAL A 35 -1.28 -5.13 -8.02
CA VAL A 35 -2.54 -5.50 -7.38
C VAL A 35 -2.31 -5.53 -5.86
N PRO A 36 -3.36 -5.54 -5.02
CA PRO A 36 -3.22 -5.65 -3.56
C PRO A 36 -2.30 -6.80 -3.11
N PRO A 37 -1.79 -6.75 -1.86
CA PRO A 37 -0.99 -7.83 -1.30
C PRO A 37 -1.70 -9.19 -1.39
N ALA A 38 -0.96 -10.20 -1.82
CA ALA A 38 -1.42 -11.57 -1.83
C ALA A 38 -1.30 -12.11 -0.40
N GLY A 39 -2.40 -12.05 0.36
CA GLY A 39 -2.39 -12.38 1.78
C GLY A 39 -1.80 -11.25 2.63
N SER A 40 -1.08 -11.62 3.69
CA SER A 40 -0.51 -10.66 4.65
C SER A 40 0.84 -10.09 4.18
N LEU A 41 1.18 -8.89 4.65
CA LEU A 41 2.51 -8.32 4.48
C LEU A 41 3.41 -8.62 5.68
N THR A 42 4.64 -9.06 5.39
CA THR A 42 5.74 -9.20 6.35
C THR A 42 6.74 -8.07 6.13
N VAL A 43 6.86 -7.16 7.09
CA VAL A 43 7.83 -6.06 7.02
C VAL A 43 9.23 -6.61 7.25
N LEU A 44 10.14 -6.37 6.31
CA LEU A 44 11.53 -6.81 6.41
C LEU A 44 12.48 -5.65 6.75
N ASN A 45 12.14 -4.43 6.34
CA ASN A 45 12.96 -3.27 6.62
C ASN A 45 12.10 -2.00 6.73
N SER A 46 12.62 -1.02 7.46
CA SER A 46 12.04 0.32 7.54
C SER A 46 13.12 1.34 7.85
N SER A 47 13.01 2.53 7.28
CA SER A 47 13.86 3.66 7.59
C SER A 47 13.02 4.90 7.86
N GLN A 48 13.52 5.78 8.71
CA GLN A 48 12.89 7.04 9.06
C GLN A 48 13.91 8.16 8.96
N TRP A 49 13.48 9.27 8.38
CA TRP A 49 14.19 10.53 8.37
C TRP A 49 13.29 11.60 8.96
N GLU A 50 13.87 12.52 9.73
CA GLU A 50 13.18 13.69 10.27
C GLU A 50 14.08 14.94 10.14
N SER A 51 13.48 16.06 9.76
CA SER A 51 14.13 17.36 9.69
C SER A 51 13.90 18.18 10.96
N ALA A 52 14.76 19.18 11.18
CA ALA A 52 14.65 20.11 12.31
C ALA A 52 13.33 20.92 12.36
N ASN A 53 12.59 21.02 11.24
CA ASN A 53 11.28 21.69 11.18
C ASN A 53 10.09 20.74 11.39
N GLY A 54 10.34 19.50 11.82
CA GLY A 54 9.32 18.50 12.16
C GLY A 54 8.65 17.85 10.94
N LEU A 55 9.27 17.91 9.76
CA LEU A 55 8.89 17.06 8.63
C LEU A 55 9.60 15.73 8.76
N SER A 56 8.90 14.65 8.45
CA SER A 56 9.48 13.31 8.46
C SER A 56 9.16 12.57 7.18
N LYS A 57 9.95 11.54 6.89
CA LYS A 57 9.66 10.56 5.87
C LYS A 57 9.91 9.17 6.47
N VAL A 58 8.93 8.29 6.34
CA VAL A 58 9.05 6.89 6.73
C VAL A 58 8.96 6.04 5.47
N TRP A 59 9.95 5.17 5.27
CA TRP A 59 9.94 4.16 4.23
C TRP A 59 9.78 2.78 4.86
N VAL A 60 8.89 1.97 4.32
CA VAL A 60 8.63 0.60 4.79
C VAL A 60 8.73 -0.36 3.61
N TYR A 61 9.55 -1.39 3.77
CA TYR A 61 9.71 -2.48 2.82
C TYR A 61 9.15 -3.78 3.38
N ALA A 62 8.27 -4.41 2.63
CA ALA A 62 7.59 -5.64 3.02
C ALA A 62 7.46 -6.62 1.85
N LEU A 63 7.28 -7.90 2.16
CA LEU A 63 6.90 -8.93 1.20
C LEU A 63 5.49 -9.42 1.51
N ASP A 64 4.73 -9.76 0.48
CA ASP A 64 3.51 -10.56 0.66
C ASP A 64 3.79 -12.08 0.65
N GLU A 65 2.75 -12.90 0.75
CA GLU A 65 2.90 -14.36 0.79
C GLU A 65 3.36 -14.97 -0.54
N GLN A 66 3.34 -14.19 -1.62
CA GLN A 66 3.89 -14.54 -2.93
C GLN A 66 5.32 -14.03 -3.12
N ASN A 67 5.96 -13.52 -2.06
CA ASN A 67 7.29 -12.90 -2.06
C ASN A 67 7.42 -11.67 -2.98
N ARG A 68 6.31 -10.99 -3.28
CA ARG A 68 6.33 -9.76 -4.07
C ARG A 68 6.72 -8.58 -3.17
N PRO A 69 7.67 -7.73 -3.57
CA PRO A 69 8.07 -6.61 -2.76
C PRO A 69 7.07 -5.45 -2.83
N PHE A 70 6.79 -4.88 -1.67
CA PHE A 70 6.00 -3.68 -1.48
C PHE A 70 6.83 -2.63 -0.76
N GLU A 71 6.94 -1.44 -1.35
CA GLU A 71 7.62 -0.29 -0.77
C GLU A 71 6.62 0.84 -0.54
N PHE A 72 6.48 1.28 0.70
CA PHE A 72 5.62 2.40 1.07
C PHE A 72 6.49 3.58 1.50
N GLU A 73 6.26 4.77 0.92
CA GLU A 73 6.81 6.02 1.44
C GLU A 73 5.70 6.90 1.98
N VAL A 74 5.84 7.30 3.24
CA VAL A 74 4.91 8.19 3.93
C VAL A 74 5.65 9.46 4.34
N ALA A 75 5.19 10.61 3.84
CA ALA A 75 5.65 11.91 4.30
C ALA A 75 4.83 12.32 5.53
N GLY A 76 5.49 12.77 6.60
CA GLY A 76 4.89 13.07 7.88
C GLY A 76 5.15 14.49 8.35
N LYS A 77 4.27 14.97 9.24
CA LYS A 77 4.48 16.16 10.09
C LYS A 77 3.80 15.93 11.43
N GLY A 78 4.60 15.78 12.49
CA GLY A 78 4.10 15.32 13.78
C GLY A 78 3.40 13.95 13.65
N LYS A 79 2.19 13.80 14.20
CA LYS A 79 1.45 12.53 14.21
C LYS A 79 0.68 12.21 12.93
N ARG A 80 0.75 13.07 11.92
CA ARG A 80 0.01 12.93 10.66
C ARG A 80 0.97 12.63 9.52
N GLY A 81 0.57 11.78 8.61
CA GLY A 81 1.29 11.49 7.38
C GLY A 81 0.39 11.36 6.17
N LYS A 82 1.00 11.35 4.99
CA LYS A 82 0.39 11.11 3.70
C LYS A 82 1.22 10.07 2.96
N LEU A 83 0.57 9.05 2.40
CA LEU A 83 1.24 8.13 1.49
C LEU A 83 1.63 8.89 0.22
N VAL A 84 2.92 8.98 -0.06
CA VAL A 84 3.47 9.75 -1.19
C VAL A 84 4.05 8.88 -2.30
N ALA A 85 4.41 7.64 -1.98
CA ALA A 85 4.77 6.66 -2.99
C ALA A 85 4.38 5.25 -2.53
N LEU A 86 3.98 4.44 -3.51
CA LEU A 86 3.91 3.00 -3.39
C LEU A 86 4.61 2.38 -4.59
N ARG A 87 5.44 1.36 -4.33
CA ARG A 87 5.93 0.46 -5.37
C ARG A 87 5.48 -0.97 -5.09
N VAL A 88 5.06 -1.67 -6.13
CA VAL A 88 4.72 -3.09 -6.11
C VAL A 88 5.59 -3.76 -7.14
N ASP A 89 6.43 -4.71 -6.71
CA ASP A 89 7.38 -5.40 -7.58
C ASP A 89 8.28 -4.43 -8.36
N GLY A 90 8.75 -3.36 -7.69
CA GLY A 90 9.55 -2.28 -8.28
C GLY A 90 8.77 -1.31 -9.17
N ILE A 91 7.50 -1.56 -9.47
CA ILE A 91 6.67 -0.70 -10.31
C ILE A 91 5.98 0.35 -9.44
N SER A 92 6.17 1.63 -9.77
CA SER A 92 5.51 2.73 -9.07
C SER A 92 4.02 2.77 -9.40
N VAL A 93 3.19 2.88 -8.37
CA VAL A 93 1.73 2.99 -8.47
C VAL A 93 1.33 4.46 -8.50
N ASP A 94 0.44 4.82 -9.41
CA ASP A 94 -0.15 6.17 -9.44
C ASP A 94 -1.23 6.29 -8.35
N LEU A 95 -0.86 6.94 -7.25
CA LEU A 95 -1.75 7.14 -6.11
C LEU A 95 -2.89 8.13 -6.42
N ASN A 96 -2.84 8.91 -7.51
CA ASN A 96 -3.90 9.86 -7.87
C ASN A 96 -5.03 9.23 -8.67
N VAL A 97 -4.77 8.11 -9.34
CA VAL A 97 -5.74 7.46 -10.22
C VAL A 97 -6.55 6.40 -9.46
N ASP A 98 -6.07 5.97 -8.30
CA ASP A 98 -6.61 4.79 -7.63
C ASP A 98 -7.34 5.12 -6.33
N GLU A 99 -8.68 5.17 -6.42
CA GLU A 99 -9.58 5.43 -5.30
C GLU A 99 -9.66 4.24 -4.31
N SER A 100 -9.14 3.06 -4.66
CA SER A 100 -9.22 1.84 -3.83
C SER A 100 -8.11 1.71 -2.80
N PHE A 101 -7.20 2.67 -2.71
CA PHE A 101 -6.27 2.78 -1.57
C PHE A 101 -7.01 3.18 -0.30
N GLU A 102 -8.06 2.46 0.06
CA GLU A 102 -8.89 2.79 1.21
C GLU A 102 -8.13 2.57 2.51
N ARG A 103 -7.20 1.59 2.57
CA ARG A 103 -6.49 1.26 3.82
C ARG A 103 -5.08 0.74 3.61
N LEU A 104 -4.13 1.33 4.34
CA LEU A 104 -2.80 0.73 4.50
C LEU A 104 -2.88 -0.66 5.17
N PRO A 105 -2.04 -1.63 4.74
CA PRO A 105 -1.96 -2.93 5.38
C PRO A 105 -1.60 -2.84 6.87
N PRO A 106 -2.11 -3.73 7.74
CA PRO A 106 -1.89 -3.65 9.19
C PRO A 106 -0.41 -3.61 9.60
N ALA A 107 0.45 -4.44 8.98
CA ALA A 107 1.88 -4.47 9.28
C ALA A 107 2.57 -3.12 8.98
N VAL A 108 2.15 -2.45 7.91
CA VAL A 108 2.66 -1.11 7.55
C VAL A 108 2.17 -0.07 8.54
N LYS A 109 0.88 -0.12 8.95
CA LYS A 109 0.33 0.77 9.98
C LYS A 109 1.08 0.67 11.30
N THR A 110 1.40 -0.54 11.76
CA THR A 110 2.18 -0.75 12.98
C THR A 110 3.53 -0.04 12.90
N LYS A 111 4.24 -0.18 11.78
CA LYS A 111 5.53 0.50 11.57
C LYS A 111 5.43 2.01 11.53
N LEU A 112 4.36 2.54 10.96
CA LEU A 112 4.11 3.98 10.95
C LEU A 112 3.82 4.51 12.36
N VAL A 113 3.07 3.78 13.18
CA VAL A 113 2.82 4.15 14.59
C VAL A 113 4.12 4.10 15.41
N GLU A 114 4.95 3.07 15.23
CA GLU A 114 6.29 2.98 15.85
C GLU A 114 7.18 4.17 15.46
N ALA A 115 7.02 4.68 14.23
CA ALA A 115 7.72 5.88 13.73
C ALA A 115 7.06 7.21 14.15
N GLY A 116 5.99 7.18 14.96
CA GLY A 116 5.30 8.37 15.46
C GLY A 116 4.16 8.90 14.57
N ILE A 117 3.82 8.20 13.48
CA ILE A 117 2.72 8.55 12.57
C ILE A 117 1.47 7.75 12.93
N GLU A 118 0.48 8.41 13.52
CA GLU A 118 -0.78 7.76 13.98
C GLU A 118 -1.90 7.82 12.94
N ARG A 119 -1.90 8.85 12.08
CA ARG A 119 -2.93 9.06 11.06
C ARG A 119 -2.28 9.21 9.70
N VAL A 120 -2.72 8.41 8.74
CA VAL A 120 -2.20 8.47 7.37
C VAL A 120 -3.34 8.71 6.39
N GLU A 121 -3.19 9.76 5.60
CA GLU A 121 -4.03 10.03 4.45
C GLU A 121 -3.54 9.16 3.28
N THR A 122 -4.40 8.24 2.85
CA THR A 122 -4.34 7.62 1.52
C THR A 122 -5.31 8.39 0.62
N ASN A 123 -5.05 8.46 -0.69
CA ASN A 123 -5.85 9.27 -1.62
C ASN A 123 -7.30 8.75 -1.69
N THR A 124 -8.11 9.24 -0.75
CA THR A 124 -9.54 9.01 -0.65
C THR A 124 -10.19 10.37 -0.85
N HIS A 125 -10.30 10.79 -2.11
CA HIS A 125 -11.16 11.92 -2.46
C HIS A 125 -12.64 11.47 -2.41
N LYS A 126 -13.13 11.14 -1.20
CA LYS A 126 -14.57 11.18 -0.91
C LYS A 126 -14.83 12.26 0.13
N GLN A 127 -15.05 13.48 -0.34
CA GLN A 127 -15.94 14.38 0.39
C GLN A 127 -17.37 13.83 0.25
N PRO A 128 -18.09 13.54 1.34
CA PRO A 128 -19.52 13.31 1.24
C PRO A 128 -20.18 14.62 0.77
N LYS A 129 -20.98 14.52 -0.29
CA LYS A 129 -21.91 15.58 -0.70
C LYS A 129 -23.19 15.47 0.13
#